data_AF-A0A5N6RT50-F1
#
_entry.id   AF-A0A5N6RT50-F1
#
_cell.length_a   1.000
_cell.length_b   1.000
_cell.length_c   1.000
_cell.angle_alpha   90.00
_cell.angle_beta   90.00
_cell.angle_gamma   90.00
#
_symmetry.space_group_name_H-M   'P 1'
#
loop_
_entity.id
_entity.type
_entity.pdbx_description
1 polymer ?
#
loop_
_entity_poly.entity_id
_entity_poly.type
_entity_poly.pdbx_seq_one_letter_code
_entity_poly.pdbx_strand_id
1 'polypeptide(L)'
;MVGVAGCLAKEEHERKTPAKVTKQEEEDEIPLFYSDLMPLLLEYIDLYLIHWPFTVKPGKGGRPFAEEDLMPMDFKSVWAAMEECQRLGLAKFIGVSNFSCKKLQNLISSSTIPPAVNQVEMSPIWQQKKLRDFCKANGIVVTAFSPLGAKGGAPAMLWRMKFSWRLQKQGGRLLLSYNKERLKENLQIFDWELSEDDCKKISETKQHGMMLKEEFISARGPYNSIEELWDGEL
;
A
#
# COMPACT_ATOMS: atom_id res chain seq x y z
N MET A 1 0.78 -9.28 12.21
CA MET A 1 0.21 -9.70 10.90
C MET A 1 0.56 -8.61 9.89
N VAL A 2 1.59 -8.83 9.08
CA VAL A 2 1.85 -8.01 7.89
C VAL A 2 0.76 -8.35 6.88
N GLY A 3 -0.29 -7.54 6.80
CA GLY A 3 -1.39 -7.82 5.88
C GLY A 3 -0.96 -7.52 4.44
N VAL A 4 -0.94 -8.48 3.53
CA VAL A 4 -0.66 -8.18 2.13
C VAL A 4 -1.70 -7.19 1.58
N ALA A 5 -1.31 -5.95 1.33
CA ALA A 5 -2.17 -4.96 0.66
C ALA A 5 -2.11 -5.16 -0.87
N GLY A 6 -2.68 -6.28 -1.33
CA GLY A 6 -2.84 -6.60 -2.75
C GLY A 6 -1.63 -7.29 -3.38
N CYS A 7 -1.77 -8.57 -3.71
CA CYS A 7 -0.86 -9.26 -4.62
C CYS A 7 -1.19 -8.89 -6.06
N LEU A 8 -0.19 -8.52 -6.84
CA LEU A 8 -0.21 -8.69 -8.29
C LEU A 8 0.67 -9.91 -8.57
N ALA A 9 0.12 -10.90 -9.26
CA ALA A 9 0.85 -12.07 -9.72
C ALA A 9 0.66 -12.20 -11.23
N LYS A 10 1.74 -12.38 -11.99
CA LYS A 10 1.67 -12.87 -13.38
C LYS A 10 1.52 -14.39 -13.40
N GLU A 11 0.53 -14.87 -14.15
CA GLU A 11 0.46 -16.28 -14.58
C GLU A 11 1.59 -16.56 -15.59
N GLU A 12 2.62 -17.28 -15.18
CA GLU A 12 3.49 -18.01 -16.11
C GLU A 12 3.89 -19.34 -15.46
N HIS A 13 3.42 -20.43 -16.04
CA HIS A 13 3.48 -21.78 -15.48
C HIS A 13 4.70 -22.52 -16.02
N GLU A 14 5.82 -22.53 -15.29
CA GLU A 14 6.87 -23.54 -15.48
C GLU A 14 7.38 -24.02 -14.12
N ARG A 15 7.00 -25.25 -13.76
CA ARG A 15 7.31 -25.88 -12.47
C ARG A 15 8.80 -26.16 -12.33
N LYS A 16 9.38 -25.79 -11.18
CA LYS A 16 10.55 -26.47 -10.62
C LYS A 16 10.29 -26.79 -9.16
N THR A 17 10.61 -28.03 -8.77
CA THR A 17 10.37 -28.58 -7.43
C THR A 17 11.00 -27.72 -6.33
N PRO A 18 10.28 -27.38 -5.23
CA PRO A 18 10.83 -26.58 -4.15
C PRO A 18 11.92 -27.35 -3.38
N ALA A 19 13.04 -26.67 -3.15
CA ALA A 19 14.16 -27.18 -2.36
C ALA A 19 13.77 -27.31 -0.89
N LYS A 20 14.14 -28.43 -0.26
CA LYS A 20 14.00 -28.65 1.18
C LYS A 20 14.99 -27.74 1.92
N VAL A 21 14.48 -26.80 2.72
CA VAL A 21 15.30 -26.07 3.70
C VAL A 21 14.98 -26.62 5.09
N THR A 22 16.03 -27.06 5.77
CA THR A 22 16.04 -27.61 7.12
C THR A 22 15.79 -26.52 8.17
N LYS A 23 14.95 -26.83 9.16
CA LYS A 23 14.52 -25.99 10.28
C LYS A 23 15.68 -25.25 10.96
N GLN A 24 15.52 -23.94 11.14
CA GLN A 24 16.15 -23.21 12.23
C GLN A 24 15.14 -22.18 12.77
N GLU A 25 14.99 -22.18 14.10
CA GLU A 25 14.00 -21.44 14.86
C GLU A 25 14.47 -19.99 15.04
N GLU A 26 14.04 -19.10 14.16
CA GLU A 26 13.91 -17.67 14.44
C GLU A 26 12.44 -17.32 14.15
N GLU A 27 11.79 -16.58 15.05
CA GLU A 27 10.37 -16.17 14.94
C GLU A 27 10.20 -15.15 13.80
N ASP A 28 10.41 -15.61 12.57
CA ASP A 28 10.64 -14.75 11.41
C ASP A 28 9.36 -14.43 10.64
N GLU A 29 9.35 -13.26 10.00
CA GLU A 29 8.31 -12.89 9.03
C GLU A 29 8.29 -13.80 7.80
N ILE A 30 9.34 -14.58 7.58
CA ILE A 30 9.50 -15.53 6.48
C ILE A 30 8.41 -16.63 6.56
N PRO A 31 8.20 -17.33 7.69
CA PRO A 31 7.01 -18.18 7.92
C PRO A 31 5.66 -17.51 7.62
N LEU A 32 5.50 -16.22 7.94
CA LEU A 32 4.25 -15.49 7.66
C LEU A 32 4.10 -15.27 6.15
N PHE A 33 5.17 -14.91 5.45
CA PHE A 33 5.18 -14.81 4.00
C PHE A 33 4.83 -16.12 3.31
N TYR A 34 5.36 -17.26 3.78
CA TYR A 34 4.97 -18.58 3.28
C TYR A 34 3.48 -18.86 3.56
N SER A 35 2.95 -18.44 4.69
CA SER A 35 1.52 -18.58 4.99
C SER A 35 0.61 -17.75 4.08
N ASP A 36 1.12 -16.64 3.53
CA ASP A 36 0.43 -15.82 2.52
C ASP A 36 0.54 -16.42 1.11
N LEU A 37 1.66 -17.09 0.77
CA LEU A 37 1.87 -17.74 -0.53
C LEU A 37 1.09 -19.05 -0.69
N MET A 38 1.03 -19.86 0.39
CA MET A 38 0.47 -21.22 0.34
C MET A 38 -0.98 -21.27 -0.15
N PRO A 39 -1.90 -20.36 0.27
CA PRO A 39 -3.26 -20.31 -0.26
C PRO A 39 -3.35 -19.87 -1.72
N LEU A 40 -2.35 -19.14 -2.22
CA LEU A 40 -2.33 -18.59 -3.58
C LEU A 40 -1.68 -19.53 -4.60
N LEU A 41 -1.04 -20.63 -4.14
CA LEU A 41 -0.28 -21.57 -4.97
C LEU A 41 0.80 -20.88 -5.84
N LEU A 42 1.40 -19.80 -5.32
CA LEU A 42 2.43 -19.03 -6.02
C LEU A 42 3.82 -19.35 -5.46
N GLU A 43 4.82 -19.40 -6.34
CA GLU A 43 6.24 -19.55 -5.97
C GLU A 43 6.87 -18.21 -5.56
N TYR A 44 6.31 -17.10 -6.04
CA TYR A 44 6.72 -15.73 -5.72
C TYR A 44 5.55 -14.75 -5.88
N ILE A 45 5.68 -13.54 -5.33
CA ILE A 45 4.76 -12.42 -5.58
C ILE A 45 5.51 -11.26 -6.26
N ASP A 46 4.88 -10.54 -7.20
CA ASP A 46 5.56 -9.42 -7.87
C ASP A 46 5.80 -8.25 -6.89
N LEU A 47 4.86 -7.95 -5.99
CA LEU A 47 4.97 -6.87 -5.00
C LEU A 47 4.44 -7.31 -3.62
N TYR A 48 5.28 -7.23 -2.59
CA TYR A 48 4.90 -7.46 -1.19
C TYR A 48 4.98 -6.17 -0.38
N LEU A 49 3.94 -5.86 0.40
CA LEU A 49 3.80 -4.58 1.08
C LEU A 49 3.59 -4.73 2.60
N ILE A 50 4.29 -3.91 3.38
CA ILE A 50 3.88 -3.62 4.76
C ILE A 50 2.56 -2.84 4.71
N HIS A 51 1.46 -3.41 5.21
CA HIS A 51 0.13 -2.78 5.11
C HIS A 51 -0.01 -1.47 5.90
N TRP A 52 0.50 -1.48 7.13
CA TRP A 52 0.32 -0.42 8.12
C TRP A 52 1.58 -0.32 8.98
N PRO A 53 1.96 0.88 9.43
CA PRO A 53 3.16 1.10 10.24
C PRO A 53 2.95 0.74 11.72
N PHE A 54 2.35 -0.41 12.00
CA PHE A 54 2.20 -0.96 13.36
C PHE A 54 2.13 -2.48 13.33
N THR A 55 2.37 -3.10 14.48
CA THR A 55 2.28 -4.55 14.68
C THR A 55 1.05 -4.88 15.52
N VAL A 56 0.59 -6.13 15.44
CA VAL A 56 -0.47 -6.68 16.30
C VAL A 56 0.14 -7.81 17.11
N LYS A 57 -0.25 -7.94 18.38
CA LYS A 57 0.22 -9.02 19.27
C LYS A 57 0.13 -10.41 18.60
N PRO A 58 1.13 -11.28 18.80
CA PRO A 58 1.08 -12.65 18.30
C PRO A 58 -0.20 -13.38 18.73
N GLY A 59 -0.83 -14.11 17.81
CA GLY A 59 -2.08 -14.83 18.07
C GLY A 59 -3.34 -13.96 18.20
N LYS A 60 -3.24 -12.63 18.04
CA LYS A 60 -4.35 -11.67 18.13
C LYS A 60 -4.76 -11.08 16.78
N GLY A 61 -4.57 -11.85 15.70
CA GLY A 61 -4.97 -11.45 14.36
C GLY A 61 -6.50 -11.41 14.18
N GLY A 62 -6.99 -10.48 13.37
CA GLY A 62 -8.41 -10.35 13.02
C GLY A 62 -8.83 -8.88 12.89
N ARG A 63 -9.72 -8.55 11.95
CA ARG A 63 -10.32 -7.21 11.86
C ARG A 63 -11.74 -7.25 12.47
N PRO A 64 -12.14 -6.26 13.29
CA PRO A 64 -11.32 -5.14 13.79
C PRO A 64 -10.25 -5.59 14.80
N PHE A 65 -9.14 -4.86 14.88
CA PHE A 65 -8.11 -5.11 15.89
C PHE A 65 -8.57 -4.58 17.25
N ALA A 66 -8.32 -5.33 18.33
CA ALA A 66 -8.53 -4.81 19.67
C ALA A 66 -7.46 -3.74 19.98
N GLU A 67 -7.88 -2.70 20.68
CA GLU A 67 -7.04 -1.53 20.99
C GLU A 67 -5.74 -1.95 21.72
N GLU A 68 -5.89 -2.85 22.69
CA GLU A 68 -4.80 -3.40 23.50
C GLU A 68 -3.85 -4.32 22.74
N ASP A 69 -4.20 -4.74 21.52
CA ASP A 69 -3.40 -5.66 20.73
C ASP A 69 -2.49 -4.93 19.72
N LEU A 70 -2.69 -3.63 19.50
CA LEU A 70 -1.82 -2.81 18.66
C LEU A 70 -0.50 -2.51 19.38
N MET A 71 0.62 -2.66 18.67
CA MET A 71 1.96 -2.44 19.20
C MET A 71 2.81 -1.60 18.23
N PRO A 72 3.81 -0.86 18.73
CA PRO A 72 4.82 -0.23 17.89
C PRO A 72 5.49 -1.26 16.98
N MET A 73 5.74 -0.87 15.73
CA MET A 73 6.49 -1.69 14.79
C MET A 73 7.99 -1.41 14.92
N ASP A 74 8.79 -2.47 14.97
CA ASP A 74 10.22 -2.37 14.72
C ASP A 74 10.48 -2.33 13.21
N PHE A 75 10.48 -1.13 12.62
CA PHE A 75 10.66 -0.97 11.18
C PHE A 75 11.94 -1.62 10.66
N LYS A 76 13.01 -1.64 11.45
CA LYS A 76 14.31 -2.15 11.01
C LYS A 76 14.27 -3.66 10.85
N SER A 77 13.77 -4.36 11.88
CA SER A 77 13.71 -5.82 11.86
C SER A 77 12.71 -6.33 10.82
N VAL A 78 11.53 -5.71 10.73
CA VAL A 78 10.52 -6.02 9.71
C VAL A 78 11.06 -5.79 8.30
N TRP A 79 11.70 -4.64 8.06
CA TRP A 79 12.24 -4.34 6.74
C TRP A 79 13.41 -5.25 6.36
N ALA A 80 14.26 -5.65 7.30
CA ALA A 80 15.32 -6.62 7.03
C ALA A 80 14.75 -7.98 6.56
N ALA A 81 13.65 -8.44 7.15
CA ALA A 81 12.98 -9.65 6.71
C ALA A 81 12.31 -9.48 5.32
N MET A 82 11.77 -8.30 5.03
CA MET A 82 11.28 -7.92 3.69
C MET A 82 12.40 -7.98 2.63
N GLU A 83 13.56 -7.41 2.94
CA GLU A 83 14.75 -7.45 2.09
C GLU A 83 15.21 -8.90 1.83
N GLU A 84 15.19 -9.75 2.85
CA GLU A 84 15.51 -11.17 2.71
C GLU A 84 14.51 -11.91 1.82
N CYS A 85 13.21 -11.62 1.93
CA CYS A 85 12.19 -12.15 1.02
C CYS A 85 12.51 -11.78 -0.43
N GLN A 86 12.95 -10.54 -0.69
CA GLN A 86 13.34 -10.15 -2.04
C GLN A 86 14.60 -10.87 -2.51
N ARG A 87 15.61 -10.99 -1.65
CA ARG A 87 16.88 -11.66 -1.96
C ARG A 87 16.69 -13.15 -2.28
N LEU A 88 15.77 -13.81 -1.60
CA LEU A 88 15.39 -15.20 -1.84
C LEU A 88 14.52 -15.40 -3.09
N GLY A 89 14.12 -14.33 -3.78
CA GLY A 89 13.23 -14.38 -4.94
C GLY A 89 11.77 -14.66 -4.60
N LEU A 90 11.42 -14.59 -3.31
CA LEU A 90 10.07 -14.78 -2.80
C LEU A 90 9.16 -13.59 -3.15
N ALA A 91 9.72 -12.38 -3.18
CA ALA A 91 9.09 -11.19 -3.73
C ALA A 91 9.99 -10.54 -4.80
N LYS A 92 9.45 -10.08 -5.93
CA LYS A 92 10.26 -9.31 -6.89
C LYS A 92 10.52 -7.88 -6.43
N PHE A 93 9.51 -7.27 -5.82
CA PHE A 93 9.57 -5.93 -5.24
C PHE A 93 8.96 -5.93 -3.85
N ILE A 94 9.50 -5.07 -2.99
CA ILE A 94 9.00 -4.84 -1.64
C ILE A 94 8.65 -3.36 -1.48
N GLY A 95 7.66 -3.08 -0.66
CA GLY A 95 7.19 -1.72 -0.44
C GLY A 95 6.38 -1.60 0.84
N VAL A 96 5.71 -0.46 0.96
CA VAL A 96 4.90 -0.12 2.12
C VAL A 96 3.54 0.41 1.68
N SER A 97 2.62 0.53 2.64
CA SER A 97 1.31 1.12 2.48
C SER A 97 1.00 1.97 3.70
N ASN A 98 0.37 3.12 3.49
CA ASN A 98 -0.01 4.06 4.55
C ASN A 98 1.18 4.67 5.32
N PHE A 99 2.31 4.91 4.64
CA PHE A 99 3.47 5.58 5.24
C PHE A 99 3.50 7.06 4.87
N SER A 100 3.69 7.93 5.86
CA SER A 100 3.96 9.37 5.70
C SER A 100 5.38 9.62 5.17
N CYS A 101 5.69 10.86 4.79
CA CYS A 101 7.06 11.23 4.38
C CYS A 101 8.08 10.95 5.50
N LYS A 102 7.71 11.22 6.76
CA LYS A 102 8.61 11.03 7.91
C LYS A 102 8.88 9.54 8.18
N LYS A 103 7.86 8.68 8.08
CA LYS A 103 8.02 7.23 8.22
C LYS A 103 8.86 6.64 7.09
N LEU A 104 8.64 7.09 5.84
CA LEU A 104 9.47 6.70 4.70
C LEU A 104 10.93 7.14 4.90
N GLN A 105 11.16 8.39 5.33
CA GLN A 105 12.52 8.89 5.57
C GLN A 105 13.27 8.04 6.61
N ASN A 106 12.58 7.66 7.69
CA ASN A 106 13.15 6.78 8.71
C ASN A 106 13.51 5.40 8.13
N LEU A 107 12.58 4.79 7.39
CA LEU A 107 12.78 3.49 6.75
C LEU A 107 13.99 3.50 5.81
N ILE A 108 14.01 4.46 4.86
CA ILE A 108 15.07 4.61 3.86
C ILE A 108 16.44 4.80 4.51
N SER A 109 16.50 5.52 5.63
CA SER A 109 17.78 5.80 6.32
C SER A 109 18.47 4.55 6.88
N SER A 110 17.74 3.44 7.02
CA SER A 110 18.23 2.19 7.59
C SER A 110 18.12 0.98 6.64
N SER A 111 17.57 1.17 5.45
CA SER A 111 17.35 0.12 4.44
C SER A 111 18.58 -0.10 3.56
N THR A 112 18.86 -1.36 3.23
CA THR A 112 19.77 -1.74 2.15
C THR A 112 19.06 -1.65 0.79
N ILE A 113 17.81 -2.11 0.73
CA ILE A 113 16.94 -2.02 -0.43
C ILE A 113 15.80 -1.03 -0.12
N PRO A 114 15.71 0.12 -0.81
CA PRO A 114 14.64 1.07 -0.55
C PRO A 114 13.27 0.52 -1.00
N PRO A 115 12.16 0.97 -0.39
CA PRO A 115 10.83 0.56 -0.80
C PRO A 115 10.56 0.96 -2.25
N ALA A 116 10.16 0.01 -3.09
CA ALA A 116 9.82 0.28 -4.49
C ALA A 116 8.48 1.02 -4.62
N VAL A 117 7.56 0.78 -3.68
CA VAL A 117 6.19 1.31 -3.72
C VAL A 117 5.76 1.84 -2.35
N ASN A 118 5.02 2.95 -2.34
CA ASN A 118 4.16 3.34 -1.22
C ASN A 118 2.69 3.38 -1.70
N GLN A 119 1.85 2.50 -1.15
CA GLN A 119 0.42 2.46 -1.47
C GLN A 119 -0.38 3.34 -0.49
N VAL A 120 -1.06 4.38 -0.96
CA VAL A 120 -1.75 5.36 -0.09
C VAL A 120 -3.12 5.78 -0.62
N GLU A 121 -3.96 6.31 0.27
CA GLU A 121 -5.24 6.90 -0.13
C GLU A 121 -4.98 8.08 -1.06
N MET A 122 -5.54 8.06 -2.26
CA MET A 122 -5.34 9.18 -3.18
C MET A 122 -6.51 9.37 -4.13
N SER A 123 -7.01 10.60 -4.17
CA SER A 123 -8.11 11.04 -5.04
C SER A 123 -7.98 12.54 -5.38
N PRO A 124 -8.79 13.11 -6.28
CA PRO A 124 -8.77 14.55 -6.53
C PRO A 124 -9.02 15.45 -5.30
N ILE A 125 -9.76 14.93 -4.31
CA ILE A 125 -9.98 15.62 -3.02
C ILE A 125 -8.90 15.28 -1.97
N TRP A 126 -7.99 14.35 -2.27
CA TRP A 126 -6.88 13.98 -1.39
C TRP A 126 -5.66 13.61 -2.23
N GLN A 127 -4.93 14.62 -2.67
CA GLN A 127 -3.94 14.49 -3.73
C GLN A 127 -2.55 14.09 -3.24
N GLN A 128 -2.30 14.23 -1.94
CA GLN A 128 -1.02 13.88 -1.29
C GLN A 128 0.21 14.51 -1.96
N LYS A 129 0.13 15.78 -2.37
CA LYS A 129 1.21 16.43 -3.16
C LYS A 129 2.58 16.32 -2.49
N LYS A 130 2.67 16.63 -1.19
CA LYS A 130 3.91 16.52 -0.41
C LYS A 130 4.52 15.12 -0.48
N LEU A 131 3.70 14.09 -0.22
CA LEU A 131 4.15 12.70 -0.26
C LEU A 131 4.57 12.28 -1.67
N ARG A 132 3.82 12.65 -2.72
CA ARG A 132 4.21 12.32 -4.10
C ARG A 132 5.55 12.94 -4.47
N ASP A 133 5.76 14.20 -4.12
CA ASP A 133 7.01 14.90 -4.42
C ASP A 133 8.17 14.22 -3.66
N PHE A 134 7.97 13.81 -2.40
CA PHE A 134 8.94 13.04 -1.62
C PHE A 134 9.24 11.67 -2.25
N CYS A 135 8.21 10.88 -2.59
CA CYS A 135 8.37 9.57 -3.20
C CYS A 135 9.10 9.67 -4.54
N LYS A 136 8.74 10.64 -5.39
CA LYS A 136 9.42 10.89 -6.67
C LYS A 136 10.91 11.21 -6.47
N ALA A 137 11.24 12.04 -5.50
CA ALA A 137 12.63 12.39 -5.20
C ALA A 137 13.46 11.19 -4.71
N ASN A 138 12.82 10.18 -4.13
CA ASN A 138 13.46 8.97 -3.60
C ASN A 138 13.29 7.73 -4.51
N GLY A 139 12.76 7.89 -5.73
CA GLY A 139 12.56 6.76 -6.65
C GLY A 139 11.47 5.78 -6.23
N ILE A 140 10.54 6.18 -5.36
CA ILE A 140 9.44 5.37 -4.85
C ILE A 140 8.20 5.59 -5.71
N VAL A 141 7.58 4.52 -6.21
CA VAL A 141 6.32 4.60 -6.95
C VAL A 141 5.15 4.77 -5.98
N VAL A 142 4.33 5.78 -6.17
CA VAL A 142 3.09 5.94 -5.40
C VAL A 142 1.96 5.17 -6.08
N THR A 143 1.41 4.17 -5.40
CA THR A 143 0.18 3.51 -5.85
C THR A 143 -0.99 4.02 -5.03
N ALA A 144 -2.09 4.31 -5.70
CA ALA A 144 -3.20 5.00 -5.06
C ALA A 144 -4.37 4.04 -4.78
N PHE A 145 -4.77 3.84 -3.52
CA PHE A 145 -6.02 3.16 -3.17
C PHE A 145 -7.17 4.16 -2.99
N SER A 146 -8.41 3.65 -2.97
CA SER A 146 -9.65 4.46 -2.88
C SER A 146 -9.72 5.67 -3.85
N PRO A 147 -9.45 5.52 -5.16
CA PRO A 147 -9.49 6.60 -6.16
C PRO A 147 -10.73 7.49 -6.15
N LEU A 148 -11.83 6.91 -5.69
CA LEU A 148 -13.16 7.43 -5.89
C LEU A 148 -13.67 8.13 -4.62
N GLY A 149 -12.91 8.06 -3.52
CA GLY A 149 -13.42 8.22 -2.17
C GLY A 149 -14.13 6.93 -1.74
N ALA A 150 -13.97 6.51 -0.48
CA ALA A 150 -14.45 5.20 0.02
C ALA A 150 -15.98 4.97 -0.12
N LYS A 151 -16.76 6.00 -0.46
CA LYS A 151 -18.20 5.92 -0.75
C LYS A 151 -18.43 6.10 -2.25
N GLY A 152 -18.72 5.00 -2.94
CA GLY A 152 -18.92 4.93 -4.39
C GLY A 152 -20.18 5.63 -4.94
N GLY A 153 -20.42 6.89 -4.54
CA GLY A 153 -21.62 7.65 -4.87
C GLY A 153 -21.43 8.82 -5.85
N ALA A 154 -20.31 8.92 -6.55
CA ALA A 154 -20.16 9.98 -7.55
C ALA A 154 -21.02 9.71 -8.81
N PRO A 155 -21.34 10.70 -9.66
CA PRO A 155 -21.96 10.49 -10.98
C PRO A 155 -20.92 10.11 -12.04
N ALA A 156 -21.24 9.19 -12.98
CA ALA A 156 -20.36 8.54 -13.99
C ALA A 156 -19.24 9.42 -14.62
N MET A 157 -19.52 10.70 -14.85
CA MET A 157 -18.57 11.67 -15.43
C MET A 157 -17.45 12.09 -14.46
N LEU A 158 -17.78 12.25 -13.17
CA LEU A 158 -16.81 12.53 -12.12
C LEU A 158 -15.87 11.34 -11.87
N TRP A 159 -16.31 10.11 -12.20
CA TRP A 159 -15.47 8.90 -12.10
C TRP A 159 -14.35 8.93 -13.13
N ARG A 160 -14.71 9.20 -14.39
CA ARG A 160 -13.75 9.23 -15.50
C ARG A 160 -12.67 10.30 -15.26
N MET A 161 -13.04 11.50 -14.80
CA MET A 161 -12.09 12.55 -14.42
C MET A 161 -11.18 12.17 -13.25
N LYS A 162 -11.73 11.53 -12.19
CA LYS A 162 -10.94 11.02 -11.05
C LYS A 162 -9.91 9.97 -11.48
N PHE A 163 -10.24 9.14 -12.48
CA PHE A 163 -9.36 8.11 -13.01
C PHE A 163 -8.27 8.63 -13.95
N SER A 164 -8.57 9.59 -14.83
CA SER A 164 -7.59 10.14 -15.78
C SER A 164 -6.54 11.04 -15.10
N TRP A 165 -6.94 11.83 -14.08
CA TRP A 165 -6.01 12.64 -13.27
C TRP A 165 -4.86 11.82 -12.67
N ARG A 166 -5.13 10.54 -12.35
CA ARG A 166 -4.17 9.62 -11.75
C ARG A 166 -3.06 9.19 -12.72
N LEU A 167 -3.40 8.93 -13.98
CA LEU A 167 -2.42 8.51 -15.00
C LEU A 167 -1.40 9.60 -15.31
N GLN A 168 -1.86 10.85 -15.32
CA GLN A 168 -1.02 11.99 -15.65
C GLN A 168 -0.04 12.36 -14.51
N LYS A 169 -0.26 11.87 -13.29
CA LYS A 169 0.48 12.33 -12.10
C LYS A 169 1.49 11.36 -11.49
N GLN A 170 1.38 10.02 -11.61
CA GLN A 170 2.45 9.00 -11.42
C GLN A 170 1.90 7.55 -11.25
N GLY A 171 2.42 6.64 -12.10
CA GLY A 171 2.52 5.16 -12.05
C GLY A 171 1.71 4.27 -11.10
N GLY A 172 0.94 3.32 -11.67
CA GLY A 172 0.47 2.08 -11.04
C GLY A 172 -1.02 2.04 -10.65
N ARG A 173 -1.72 0.94 -11.01
CA ARG A 173 -3.17 0.74 -10.81
C ARG A 173 -3.44 -0.30 -9.72
N LEU A 174 -4.31 0.02 -8.75
CA LEU A 174 -5.13 -0.99 -8.08
C LEU A 174 -6.61 -0.58 -8.25
N LEU A 175 -7.34 -1.30 -9.10
CA LEU A 175 -8.74 -1.04 -9.41
C LEU A 175 -9.55 -2.28 -9.06
N LEU A 176 -10.22 -2.23 -7.90
CA LEU A 176 -11.12 -3.28 -7.46
C LEU A 176 -12.55 -2.90 -7.83
N SER A 177 -13.20 -3.71 -8.65
CA SER A 177 -14.64 -3.65 -8.88
C SER A 177 -15.17 -5.07 -9.04
N TYR A 178 -16.24 -5.39 -8.30
CA TYR A 178 -16.97 -6.65 -8.44
C TYR A 178 -18.05 -6.58 -9.53
N ASN A 179 -18.21 -5.43 -10.18
CA ASN A 179 -19.14 -5.23 -11.29
C ASN A 179 -18.37 -5.26 -12.62
N LYS A 180 -18.77 -6.16 -13.52
CA LYS A 180 -18.06 -6.46 -14.77
C LYS A 180 -18.06 -5.27 -15.72
N GLU A 181 -19.17 -4.53 -15.79
CA GLU A 181 -19.32 -3.35 -16.63
C GLU A 181 -18.40 -2.23 -16.15
N ARG A 182 -18.36 -1.98 -14.83
CA ARG A 182 -17.43 -1.02 -14.22
C ARG A 182 -15.96 -1.40 -14.42
N LEU A 183 -15.63 -2.70 -14.38
CA LEU A 183 -14.27 -3.14 -14.66
C LEU A 183 -13.85 -2.82 -16.11
N LYS A 184 -14.75 -3.02 -17.08
CA LYS A 184 -14.51 -2.64 -18.48
C LYS A 184 -14.33 -1.13 -18.64
N GLU A 185 -15.21 -0.33 -18.03
CA GLU A 185 -15.11 1.13 -18.06
C GLU A 185 -13.80 1.64 -17.44
N ASN A 186 -13.36 1.04 -16.33
CA ASN A 186 -12.12 1.37 -15.64
C ASN A 186 -10.86 1.11 -16.50
N LEU A 187 -10.94 0.22 -17.49
CA LEU A 187 -9.83 -0.07 -18.41
C LEU A 187 -9.76 0.93 -19.59
N GLN A 188 -10.88 1.56 -19.96
CA GLN A 188 -11.02 2.49 -21.10
C GLN A 188 -10.60 3.94 -20.76
N ILE A 189 -9.48 4.11 -20.05
CA ILE A 189 -9.01 5.43 -19.58
C ILE A 189 -7.78 5.93 -20.35
N PHE A 190 -7.32 5.19 -21.35
CA PHE A 190 -6.14 5.54 -22.15
C PHE A 190 -6.48 6.36 -23.41
N ASP A 191 -7.74 6.37 -23.84
CA ASP A 191 -8.14 6.95 -25.13
C ASP A 191 -8.50 8.45 -25.04
N TRP A 192 -8.25 9.09 -23.89
CA TRP A 192 -8.55 10.50 -23.66
C TRP A 192 -7.73 11.09 -22.50
N GLU A 193 -7.56 12.40 -22.49
CA GLU A 193 -6.81 13.14 -21.46
C GLU A 193 -7.67 14.23 -20.83
N LEU A 194 -7.34 14.63 -19.60
CA LEU A 194 -7.95 15.79 -18.97
C LEU A 194 -7.50 17.08 -19.65
N SER A 195 -8.43 18.03 -19.80
CA SER A 195 -8.08 19.39 -20.21
C SER A 195 -7.23 20.09 -19.14
N GLU A 196 -6.45 21.10 -19.55
CA GLU A 196 -5.69 21.94 -18.62
C GLU A 196 -6.60 22.61 -17.59
N ASP A 197 -7.79 23.05 -18.01
CA ASP A 197 -8.81 23.65 -17.15
C ASP A 197 -9.31 22.68 -16.08
N ASP A 198 -9.56 21.42 -16.45
CA ASP A 198 -9.99 20.41 -15.48
C ASP A 198 -8.86 20.04 -14.51
N CYS A 199 -7.62 19.96 -15.01
CA CYS A 199 -6.45 19.76 -14.16
C CYS A 199 -6.29 20.90 -13.14
N LYS A 200 -6.52 22.14 -13.57
CA LYS A 200 -6.49 23.33 -12.70
C LYS A 200 -7.58 23.27 -11.64
N LYS A 201 -8.84 23.03 -12.02
CA LYS A 201 -9.96 22.88 -11.08
C LYS A 201 -9.71 21.78 -10.04
N ILE A 202 -9.15 20.65 -10.46
CA ILE A 202 -8.77 19.58 -9.53
C ILE A 202 -7.69 20.07 -8.57
N SER A 203 -6.63 20.72 -9.06
CA SER A 203 -5.53 21.20 -8.20
C SER A 203 -5.98 22.23 -7.14
N GLU A 204 -7.05 22.97 -7.39
CA GLU A 204 -7.64 23.97 -6.49
C GLU A 204 -8.70 23.39 -5.53
N THR A 205 -9.04 22.10 -5.66
CA THR A 205 -10.05 21.45 -4.82
C THR A 205 -9.59 21.38 -3.37
N LYS A 206 -10.51 21.61 -2.42
CA LYS A 206 -10.22 21.48 -0.97
C LYS A 206 -9.75 20.05 -0.65
N GLN A 207 -8.61 19.96 0.03
CA GLN A 207 -7.99 18.68 0.40
C GLN A 207 -8.58 18.13 1.70
N HIS A 208 -8.95 16.85 1.72
CA HIS A 208 -9.39 16.11 2.91
C HIS A 208 -9.27 14.59 2.68
N GLY A 209 -8.53 13.90 3.56
CA GLY A 209 -8.43 12.43 3.57
C GLY A 209 -9.68 11.78 4.17
N MET A 210 -10.17 10.70 3.55
CA MET A 210 -11.39 10.00 3.98
C MET A 210 -11.08 8.78 4.86
N MET A 211 -9.85 8.27 4.84
CA MET A 211 -9.43 7.05 5.51
C MET A 211 -8.40 7.37 6.61
N LEU A 212 -8.74 8.30 7.50
CA LEU A 212 -7.87 8.73 8.60
C LEU A 212 -7.56 7.63 9.64
N LYS A 213 -8.37 6.56 9.64
CA LYS A 213 -8.19 5.39 10.49
C LYS A 213 -8.16 5.68 11.99
N GLU A 214 -9.16 6.43 12.43
CA GLU A 214 -9.42 6.71 13.85
C GLU A 214 -9.50 5.42 14.69
N GLU A 215 -9.91 4.29 14.09
CA GLU A 215 -9.95 2.99 14.77
C GLU A 215 -8.58 2.45 15.22
N PHE A 216 -7.46 3.04 14.78
CA PHE A 216 -6.11 2.66 15.20
C PHE A 216 -5.52 3.57 16.28
N ILE A 217 -6.29 4.58 16.72
CA ILE A 217 -5.84 5.55 17.73
C ILE A 217 -6.19 5.05 19.12
N SER A 218 -5.20 5.05 20.01
CA SER A 218 -5.31 4.50 21.35
C SER A 218 -4.34 5.16 22.32
N ALA A 219 -4.79 5.38 23.56
CA ALA A 219 -3.90 5.82 24.64
C ALA A 219 -2.82 4.78 25.02
N ARG A 220 -3.05 3.50 24.71
CA ARG A 220 -2.15 2.37 25.01
C ARG A 220 -1.53 1.74 23.75
N GLY A 221 -1.91 2.21 22.57
CA GLY A 221 -1.44 1.71 21.30
C GLY A 221 -0.23 2.46 20.77
N PRO A 222 0.20 2.16 19.53
CA PRO A 222 1.38 2.77 18.91
C PRO A 222 1.19 4.24 18.53
N TYR A 223 -0.05 4.70 18.45
CA TYR A 223 -0.41 6.06 18.06
C TYR A 223 -1.52 6.59 18.97
N ASN A 224 -1.28 7.71 19.64
CA ASN A 224 -2.24 8.34 20.56
C ASN A 224 -3.14 9.39 19.89
N SER A 225 -2.84 9.75 18.65
CA SER A 225 -3.57 10.76 17.87
C SER A 225 -3.47 10.50 16.36
N ILE A 226 -4.41 11.04 15.59
CA ILE A 226 -4.41 10.99 14.12
C ILE A 226 -3.15 11.67 13.58
N GLU A 227 -2.76 12.79 14.21
CA GLU A 227 -1.56 13.54 13.90
C GLU A 227 -0.28 12.70 14.06
N GLU A 228 -0.22 11.82 15.05
CA GLU A 228 0.94 10.91 15.23
C GLU A 228 0.96 9.80 14.18
N LEU A 229 -0.21 9.22 13.85
CA LEU A 229 -0.33 8.20 12.81
C LEU A 229 0.10 8.74 11.45
N TRP A 230 -0.24 9.99 11.12
CA TRP A 230 0.06 10.60 9.82
C TRP A 230 1.21 11.61 9.83
N ASP A 231 1.90 11.79 10.96
CA ASP A 231 2.95 12.79 11.16
C ASP A 231 2.54 14.22 10.73
N GLY A 232 1.28 14.57 11.00
CA GLY A 232 0.67 15.85 10.63
C GLY A 232 0.32 16.01 9.13
N GLU A 233 0.41 14.94 8.32
CA GLU A 233 0.02 14.96 6.90
C GLU A 233 -1.49 14.74 6.73
N LEU A 234 -2.29 15.71 7.18
CA LEU A 234 -3.77 15.71 7.23
C LEU A 234 -4.44 16.75 6.31
#